data_AF-A0AA86QWG2-F1
#
_entry.id   AF-A0AA86QWG2-F1
#
_cell.length_a   1.000
_cell.length_b   1.000
_cell.length_c   1.000
_cell.angle_alpha   90.00
_cell.angle_beta   90.00
_cell.angle_gamma   90.00
#
_symmetry.space_group_name_H-M   'P 1'
#
loop_
_entity.id
_entity.type
_entity.pdbx_description
1 polymer ?
#
loop_
_entity_poly.entity_id
_entity_poly.type
_entity_poly.pdbx_seq_one_letter_code
_entity_poly.pdbx_strand_id
1 'polypeptide(L)'
;MNKYIDKTFKVIIEGSKKTGKQRLLCELIQQQFNQNQIGPDFGIETVQQLKFNAKLQIWDTYKQQDNMKLIIPYYRATNIALLVFDVGQLQTFKLCKFLRLYWPQN
;
A
#
# COMPACT_ATOMS: atom_id res chain seq x y z
N MET A 1 -20.39 9.72 18.62
CA MET A 1 -20.28 8.25 18.77
C MET A 1 -18.80 7.88 18.66
N ASN A 2 -18.16 7.46 19.76
CA ASN A 2 -16.80 6.93 19.70
C ASN A 2 -16.85 5.59 18.97
N LYS A 3 -16.49 5.57 17.68
CA LYS A 3 -16.27 4.32 16.95
C LYS A 3 -15.02 3.66 17.52
N TYR A 4 -15.22 2.69 18.42
CA TYR A 4 -14.12 1.87 18.93
C TYR A 4 -13.46 1.15 17.75
N ILE A 5 -12.13 1.21 17.68
CA ILE A 5 -11.36 0.52 16.64
C ILE A 5 -11.08 -0.88 17.15
N ASP A 6 -11.61 -1.89 16.46
CA ASP A 6 -11.48 -3.29 16.87
C ASP A 6 -10.08 -3.83 16.55
N LYS A 7 -9.51 -3.42 15.41
CA LYS A 7 -8.17 -3.85 14.99
C LYS A 7 -7.48 -2.85 14.08
N THR A 8 -6.16 -2.81 14.17
CA THR A 8 -5.31 -2.06 13.23
C THR A 8 -4.56 -3.03 12.33
N PHE A 9 -4.50 -2.72 11.04
CA PHE A 9 -3.76 -3.46 10.03
C PHE A 9 -2.71 -2.55 9.39
N LYS A 10 -1.48 -3.02 9.36
CA LYS A 10 -0.41 -2.44 8.55
C LYS A 10 -0.54 -2.97 7.12
N VAL A 11 -0.67 -2.06 6.18
CA VAL A 11 -0.79 -2.32 4.75
C VAL A 11 0.41 -1.71 4.03
N ILE A 12 1.01 -2.42 3.09
CA ILE A 12 2.00 -1.85 2.16
C ILE A 12 1.43 -1.88 0.74
N ILE A 13 1.73 -0.85 -0.04
CA ILE A 13 1.44 -0.80 -1.48
C ILE A 13 2.75 -0.90 -2.25
N GLU A 14 2.82 -1.90 -3.12
CA GLU A 14 4.04 -2.30 -3.82
C GLU A 14 3.80 -2.50 -5.31
N GLY A 15 4.83 -2.29 -6.13
CA GLY A 15 4.72 -2.42 -7.59
C GLY A 15 5.54 -1.39 -8.35
N SER A 16 5.59 -1.46 -9.68
CA SER A 16 6.50 -0.62 -10.48
C SER A 16 6.15 0.88 -10.51
N LYS A 17 7.06 1.72 -11.04
CA LYS A 17 6.84 3.16 -11.23
C LYS A 17 5.69 3.33 -12.20
N LYS A 18 4.88 4.37 -11.99
CA LYS A 18 3.75 4.72 -12.87
C LYS A 18 2.65 3.64 -12.97
N THR A 19 2.60 2.65 -12.08
CA THR A 19 1.47 1.68 -12.02
C THR A 19 0.24 2.22 -11.29
N GLY A 20 0.30 3.44 -10.75
CA GLY A 20 -0.86 4.09 -10.11
C GLY A 20 -0.96 3.92 -8.59
N LYS A 21 0.06 3.40 -7.90
CA LYS A 21 0.06 3.20 -6.43
C LYS A 21 -0.32 4.44 -5.63
N GLN A 22 0.36 5.56 -5.88
CA GLN A 22 0.11 6.83 -5.20
C GLN A 22 -1.30 7.35 -5.46
N ARG A 23 -1.82 7.12 -6.67
CA ARG A 23 -3.20 7.45 -7.04
C ARG A 23 -4.20 6.60 -6.27
N LEU A 24 -3.98 5.28 -6.19
CA LEU A 24 -4.81 4.38 -5.40
C LEU A 24 -4.83 4.76 -3.92
N LEU A 25 -3.68 5.15 -3.37
CA LEU A 25 -3.59 5.62 -1.98
C LEU A 25 -4.40 6.90 -1.75
N CYS A 26 -4.28 7.89 -2.64
CA CYS A 26 -5.07 9.11 -2.59
C CYS A 26 -6.58 8.83 -2.66
N GLU A 27 -7.01 8.04 -3.64
CA GLU A 27 -8.43 7.69 -3.82
C GLU A 27 -8.97 6.96 -2.58
N LEU A 28 -8.17 6.10 -1.95
CA LEU A 28 -8.56 5.33 -0.77
C LEU A 28 -8.69 6.20 0.48
N ILE A 29 -7.85 7.23 0.66
CA ILE A 29 -7.89 8.11 1.85
C ILE A 29 -8.86 9.28 1.66
N GLN A 30 -8.85 9.91 0.49
CA GLN A 30 -9.50 11.21 0.27
C GLN A 30 -10.83 11.08 -0.46
N GLN A 31 -11.15 9.91 -1.04
CA GLN A 31 -12.34 9.68 -1.86
C GLN A 31 -12.50 10.68 -3.01
N GLN A 32 -11.42 11.39 -3.37
CA GLN A 32 -11.41 12.44 -4.37
C GLN A 32 -10.27 12.20 -5.34
N PHE A 33 -10.54 12.53 -6.61
CA PHE A 33 -9.63 12.36 -7.70
C PHE A 33 -8.98 13.70 -8.08
N ASN A 34 -7.69 13.86 -7.79
CA ASN A 34 -6.89 15.00 -8.23
C ASN A 34 -5.66 14.51 -9.00
N GLN A 35 -5.66 14.68 -10.33
CA GLN A 35 -4.55 14.26 -11.22
C GLN A 35 -3.21 14.95 -10.91
N ASN A 36 -3.25 16.13 -10.28
CA ASN A 36 -2.09 16.99 -10.09
C ASN A 36 -1.51 16.92 -8.66
N GLN A 37 -2.07 16.10 -7.77
CA GLN A 37 -1.57 15.98 -6.40
C GLN A 37 -0.54 14.87 -6.29
N ILE A 38 0.66 15.25 -5.84
CA ILE A 38 1.64 14.30 -5.31
C ILE A 38 1.06 13.79 -3.98
N GLY A 39 0.47 12.59 -4.00
CA GLY A 39 -0.08 11.93 -2.83
C GLY A 39 0.92 11.66 -1.70
N PRO A 40 0.44 11.40 -0.49
CA PRO A 40 1.29 11.15 0.68
C PRO A 40 2.01 9.79 0.57
N ASP A 41 3.10 9.62 1.33
CA ASP A 41 3.81 8.32 1.44
C ASP A 41 3.17 7.38 2.46
N PHE A 42 2.29 7.93 3.28
CA PHE A 42 1.61 7.24 4.36
C PHE A 42 0.17 7.72 4.48
N GLY A 43 -0.73 6.77 4.68
CA GLY A 43 -2.16 6.99 4.86
C GLY A 43 -2.71 6.27 6.07
N ILE A 44 -3.72 6.87 6.69
CA ILE A 44 -4.57 6.17 7.64
C ILE A 44 -5.99 6.25 7.11
N GLU A 45 -6.65 5.11 7.03
CA GLU A 45 -8.09 5.08 6.75
C GLU A 45 -8.81 4.12 7.69
N THR A 46 -10.04 4.46 8.08
CA THR A 46 -10.88 3.60 8.94
C THR A 46 -12.03 3.03 8.14
N VAL A 47 -12.02 1.72 7.94
CA VAL A 47 -13.07 1.01 7.20
C VAL A 47 -14.02 0.35 8.21
N GLN A 48 -15.31 0.57 8.03
CA GLN A 48 -16.35 -0.12 8.78
C GLN A 48 -17.00 -1.16 7.87
N GLN A 49 -16.87 -2.44 8.23
CA GLN A 49 -17.54 -3.52 7.52
C GLN A 49 -18.34 -4.37 8.52
N LEU A 50 -19.65 -4.51 8.28
CA LEU A 50 -20.58 -5.13 9.20
C LEU A 50 -20.55 -4.45 10.60
N LYS A 51 -20.02 -5.15 11.61
CA LYS A 51 -19.88 -4.69 13.00
C LYS A 51 -18.41 -4.59 13.43
N PHE A 52 -17.49 -4.50 12.47
CA PHE A 52 -16.06 -4.42 12.73
C PHE A 52 -15.47 -3.14 12.14
N ASN A 53 -14.77 -2.38 12.98
CA ASN A 53 -14.06 -1.16 12.63
C ASN A 53 -12.56 -1.46 12.51
N ALA A 54 -12.07 -1.47 11.28
CA ALA A 54 -10.67 -1.71 10.98
C ALA A 54 -9.95 -0.38 10.71
N LYS A 55 -8.84 -0.12 11.40
CA LYS A 55 -7.91 0.95 11.05
C LYS A 55 -6.84 0.40 10.12
N LEU A 56 -6.73 0.97 8.93
CA LEU A 56 -5.69 0.66 7.96
C LEU A 56 -4.58 1.71 8.07
N GLN A 57 -3.34 1.26 8.23
CA GLN A 57 -2.12 2.08 8.18
C GLN A 57 -1.36 1.70 6.92
N ILE A 58 -1.40 2.56 5.91
CA ILE A 58 -1.01 2.22 4.54
C ILE A 58 0.29 2.94 4.19
N TRP A 59 1.28 2.18 3.74
CA TRP A 59 2.62 2.68 3.40
C TRP A 59 2.88 2.53 1.89
N ASP A 60 3.18 3.62 1.18
CA ASP A 60 3.73 3.57 -0.18
C ASP A 60 5.26 3.48 -0.10
N THR A 61 5.80 2.32 -0.46
CA THR A 61 7.21 1.96 -0.22
C THR A 61 8.12 2.23 -1.42
N TYR A 62 7.56 2.62 -2.56
CA TYR A 62 8.27 2.56 -3.84
C TYR A 62 8.89 3.89 -4.28
N LYS A 63 8.89 4.95 -3.46
CA LYS A 63 9.41 6.25 -3.90
C LYS A 63 10.87 6.20 -4.40
N GLN A 64 11.68 5.25 -3.94
CA GLN A 64 13.06 5.03 -4.42
C GLN A 64 13.43 3.54 -4.39
N GLN A 65 13.53 2.93 -5.57
CA GLN A 65 13.78 1.49 -5.74
C GLN A 65 15.22 1.05 -5.45
N ASP A 66 16.16 1.98 -5.35
CA ASP A 66 17.57 1.63 -5.50
C ASP A 66 18.22 1.13 -4.21
N ASN A 67 17.47 1.03 -3.11
CA ASN A 67 18.03 0.56 -1.84
C ASN A 67 17.08 -0.36 -1.07
N MET A 68 17.12 -1.65 -1.42
CA MET A 68 16.34 -2.72 -0.78
C MET A 68 16.45 -2.74 0.76
N LYS A 69 17.57 -2.28 1.33
CA LYS A 69 17.76 -2.17 2.79
C LYS A 69 16.78 -1.19 3.45
N LEU A 70 16.37 -0.14 2.73
CA LEU A 70 15.42 0.86 3.22
C LEU A 70 13.97 0.34 3.22
N ILE A 71 13.68 -0.69 2.43
CA ILE A 71 12.32 -1.21 2.22
C ILE A 71 11.96 -2.29 3.25
N ILE A 72 12.94 -3.10 3.71
CA ILE A 72 12.74 -4.20 4.67
C ILE A 72 11.95 -3.81 5.94
N PRO A 73 12.18 -2.65 6.58
CA PRO A 73 11.40 -2.24 7.76
C PRO A 73 9.91 -2.07 7.48
N TYR A 74 9.54 -1.70 6.25
CA TYR A 74 8.14 -1.58 5.86
C TYR A 74 7.47 -2.94 5.75
N TYR A 75 8.19 -3.98 5.30
CA TYR A 75 7.65 -5.35 5.18
C TYR A 75 7.44 -6.03 6.54
N ARG A 76 8.31 -5.78 7.52
CA ARG A 76 8.19 -6.37 8.86
C ARG A 76 6.84 -6.03 9.50
N ALA A 77 6.19 -7.05 10.07
CA ALA A 77 4.87 -6.96 10.71
C ALA A 77 3.75 -6.39 9.83
N THR A 78 3.91 -6.42 8.50
CA THR A 78 2.83 -6.08 7.57
C THR A 78 1.75 -7.16 7.61
N ASN A 79 0.50 -6.73 7.73
CA ASN A 79 -0.64 -7.63 7.72
C ASN A 79 -1.17 -7.87 6.30
N ILE A 80 -1.11 -6.85 5.44
CA ILE A 80 -1.68 -6.87 4.08
C ILE A 80 -0.68 -6.26 3.09
N ALA A 81 -0.47 -6.92 1.96
CA ALA A 81 0.29 -6.36 0.84
C ALA A 81 -0.62 -6.16 -0.37
N LEU A 82 -0.63 -4.94 -0.91
CA LEU A 82 -1.30 -4.58 -2.15
C LEU A 82 -0.27 -4.51 -3.28
N LEU A 83 -0.30 -5.48 -4.18
CA LEU A 83 0.58 -5.54 -5.34
C LEU A 83 -0.10 -4.88 -6.54
N VAL A 84 0.50 -3.83 -7.08
CA VAL A 84 -0.08 -2.98 -8.12
C VAL A 84 0.78 -3.02 -9.38
N PHE A 85 0.19 -3.47 -10.48
CA PHE A 85 0.82 -3.52 -11.78
C PHE A 85 -0.08 -2.89 -12.84
N ASP A 86 0.52 -2.48 -13.95
CA ASP A 86 -0.19 -1.96 -15.11
C ASP A 86 -0.50 -3.11 -16.07
N VAL A 87 -1.78 -3.32 -16.36
CA VAL A 87 -2.28 -4.37 -17.27
C VAL A 87 -1.77 -4.20 -18.70
N GLY A 88 -1.46 -2.97 -19.12
CA GLY A 88 -0.85 -2.67 -20.41
C GLY A 88 0.66 -2.93 -20.46
N GLN A 89 1.31 -3.18 -19.31
CA GLN A 89 2.76 -3.34 -19.21
C GLN A 89 3.13 -4.60 -18.42
N LEU A 90 3.22 -5.75 -19.11
CA LEU A 90 3.53 -7.05 -18.51
C LEU A 90 4.79 -7.06 -17.61
N GLN A 91 5.79 -6.22 -17.90
CA GLN A 91 7.01 -6.13 -17.09
C GLN A 91 6.72 -5.70 -15.64
N THR A 92 5.70 -4.86 -15.44
CA THR A 92 5.31 -4.39 -14.09
C THR A 92 4.74 -5.54 -13.25
N PHE A 93 4.01 -6.46 -13.88
CA PHE A 93 3.54 -7.69 -13.23
C PHE A 93 4.69 -8.63 -12.88
N LYS A 94 5.67 -8.80 -13.79
CA LYS A 94 6.85 -9.63 -13.53
C LYS A 94 7.66 -9.11 -12.33
N LEU A 95 7.80 -7.80 -12.16
CA LEU A 95 8.48 -7.21 -11.01
C LEU A 95 7.75 -7.50 -9.69
N CYS A 96 6.41 -7.47 -9.68
CA CYS A 96 5.64 -7.82 -8.49
C CYS A 96 5.92 -9.26 -8.02
N LYS A 97 6.16 -10.20 -8.95
CA LYS A 97 6.56 -11.58 -8.59
C LYS A 97 7.91 -11.64 -7.88
N PHE A 98 8.84 -10.78 -8.25
CA PHE A 98 10.17 -10.73 -7.63
C PHE A 98 10.09 -10.24 -6.17
N LEU A 99 9.22 -9.29 -5.88
CA LEU A 99 9.02 -8.75 -4.52
C LEU A 99 8.51 -9.80 -3.53
N ARG A 100 7.79 -10.83 -4.01
CA ARG A 100 7.35 -11.98 -3.19
C ARG A 100 8.53 -12.73 -2.54
N LEU A 101 9.71 -12.72 -3.16
CA LEU A 101 10.90 -13.40 -2.64
C LEU A 101 11.43 -12.76 -1.36
N TYR A 102 11.10 -11.49 -1.10
CA TYR A 102 11.56 -10.74 0.07
C TYR A 102 10.51 -10.65 1.17
N TRP A 103 9.33 -11.24 0.96
CA TRP A 103 8.39 -11.40 2.05
C TRP A 103 9.03 -12.31 3.10
N PRO A 104 9.17 -11.86 4.37
CA PRO A 104 9.75 -12.68 5.41
C PRO A 104 8.93 -13.96 5.53
N GLN A 105 9.53 -15.07 5.12
CA GLN A 105 9.06 -16.42 5.43
C GLN A 105 9.43 -16.61 6.89
N ASN A 106 8.44 -16.60 7.78
CA ASN A 106 8.64 -16.99 9.17
C ASN A 106 9.02 -18.47 9.24
#